data_AF-C9PRI0-F1
#
_entry.id   AF-C9PRI0-F1
#
_cell.length_a   1.000
_cell.length_b   1.000
_cell.length_c   1.000
_cell.angle_alpha   90.00
_cell.angle_beta   90.00
_cell.angle_gamma   90.00
#
_symmetry.space_group_name_H-M   'P 1'
#
loop_
_entity.id
_entity.type
_entity.pdbx_description
1 polymer ?
#
loop_
_entity_poly.entity_id
_entity_poly.type
_entity_poly.pdbx_seq_one_letter_code
_entity_poly.pdbx_strand_id
1 'polypeptide(L)' 'MAKNQDGVCMMFPRTWTEDRLKVELEHAFKNRVAMEKFENKWEGTTKSGVKVEWVLDRNGKVLTIYPSEKQGVIK' A
#
# COMPACT_ATOMS: atom_id res chain seq x y z
N MET A 1 -0.01 -18.50 26.75
CA MET A 1 -0.46 -17.15 26.33
C MET A 1 0.71 -16.51 25.59
N ALA A 2 0.75 -16.67 24.26
CA ALA A 2 1.83 -16.11 23.45
C ALA A 2 1.67 -14.58 23.40
N LYS A 3 2.71 -13.85 23.81
CA LYS A 3 2.81 -12.40 23.64
C LYS A 3 3.17 -12.15 22.18
N ASN A 4 2.26 -11.49 21.46
CA ASN A 4 2.48 -11.10 20.07
C ASN A 4 3.46 -9.92 20.11
N GLN A 5 4.74 -10.19 19.89
CA GLN A 5 5.77 -9.17 19.69
C GLN A 5 5.47 -8.46 18.36
N ASP A 6 5.13 -7.18 18.42
CA ASP A 6 5.41 -6.12 17.43
C ASP A 6 5.17 -6.40 15.94
N GLY A 7 4.29 -7.34 15.60
CA GLY A 7 3.90 -7.61 14.22
C GLY A 7 3.04 -6.49 13.68
N VAL A 8 3.65 -5.53 12.96
CA VAL A 8 2.90 -4.55 12.16
C VAL A 8 2.05 -5.33 11.16
N CYS A 9 0.77 -5.48 11.45
CA CYS A 9 -0.17 -6.15 10.57
C CYS A 9 -0.42 -5.21 9.37
N MET A 10 0.31 -5.41 8.27
CA MET A 10 0.16 -4.67 7.00
C MET A 10 -1.10 -5.12 6.24
N MET A 11 -2.26 -5.01 6.88
CA MET A 11 -3.53 -5.29 6.24
C MET A 11 -4.26 -4.00 5.92
N PHE A 12 -4.96 -3.96 4.79
CA PHE A 12 -5.91 -2.88 4.53
C PHE A 12 -6.95 -2.80 5.66
N PRO A 13 -7.54 -1.63 5.91
CA PRO A 13 -8.60 -1.50 6.91
C PRO A 13 -9.72 -2.50 6.68
N ARG A 14 -10.08 -3.26 7.72
CA ARG A 14 -11.13 -4.30 7.64
C ARG A 14 -12.51 -3.76 7.27
N THR A 15 -12.73 -2.46 7.42
CA THR A 15 -13.97 -1.77 7.06
C THR A 15 -14.09 -1.49 5.56
N TRP A 16 -13.05 -1.77 4.77
CA TRP A 16 -13.10 -1.57 3.33
C TRP A 16 -13.70 -2.81 2.65
N THR A 17 -14.78 -2.59 1.92
CA THR A 17 -15.32 -3.56 0.96
C THR A 17 -14.40 -3.66 -0.26
N GLU A 18 -14.58 -4.70 -1.07
CA GLU A 18 -13.83 -4.86 -2.32
C GLU A 18 -13.98 -3.66 -3.26
N ASP A 19 -15.21 -3.14 -3.43
CA ASP A 19 -15.46 -1.97 -4.27
C ASP A 19 -14.76 -0.72 -3.73
N ARG A 20 -14.77 -0.53 -2.40
CA ARG A 20 -14.04 0.56 -1.78
C ARG A 20 -12.53 0.40 -1.98
N LEU A 21 -11.99 -0.81 -1.85
CA LEU A 21 -10.58 -1.11 -2.08
C LEU A 21 -10.18 -0.72 -3.52
N LYS A 22 -10.98 -1.10 -4.53
CA LYS A 22 -10.72 -0.73 -5.93
C LYS A 22 -10.68 0.79 -6.12
N VAL A 23 -11.66 1.52 -5.60
CA VAL A 23 -11.72 2.99 -5.72
C VAL A 23 -10.52 3.66 -5.02
N GLU A 24 -10.16 3.22 -3.82
CA GLU A 24 -9.04 3.76 -3.05
C GLU A 24 -7.69 3.48 -3.74
N LEU A 25 -7.52 2.26 -4.27
CA LEU A 25 -6.31 1.85 -4.98
C LEU A 25 -6.19 2.54 -6.35
N GLU A 26 -7.29 2.72 -7.08
CA GLU A 26 -7.29 3.48 -8.34
C GLU A 26 -6.86 4.92 -8.10
N HIS A 27 -7.39 5.57 -7.06
CA HIS A 27 -7.00 6.93 -6.69
C HIS A 27 -5.50 7.01 -6.37
N ALA A 28 -5.01 6.08 -5.55
CA ALA A 28 -3.59 6.04 -5.17
C ALA A 28 -2.68 5.75 -6.38
N PHE A 29 -3.11 4.85 -7.27
CA PHE A 29 -2.36 4.49 -8.47
C PHE A 29 -2.27 5.66 -9.45
N LYS A 30 -3.33 6.46 -9.63
CA LYS A 30 -3.31 7.65 -10.48
C LYS A 30 -2.28 8.70 -10.03
N ASN A 31 -2.03 8.78 -8.72
CA ASN A 31 -1.11 9.74 -8.10
C ASN A 31 0.20 9.09 -7.61
N ARG A 32 0.53 7.90 -8.11
CA ARG A 32 1.70 7.15 -7.65
C ARG A 32 3.00 7.78 -8.15
N VAL A 33 4.07 7.54 -7.40
CA VAL A 33 5.44 7.90 -7.78
C VAL A 33 6.34 6.66 -7.71
N ALA A 34 7.39 6.66 -8.52
CA ALA A 34 8.40 5.61 -8.42
C ALA A 34 9.21 5.76 -7.13
N MET A 35 9.42 4.66 -6.41
CA MET A 35 10.29 4.69 -5.25
C MET A 35 11.74 4.76 -5.74
N GLU A 36 12.44 5.88 -5.52
CA GLU A 36 13.80 6.10 -6.04
C GLU A 36 14.80 4.99 -5.67
N LYS A 37 14.59 4.31 -4.54
CA LYS A 37 15.46 3.24 -4.05
C LYS A 37 15.16 1.86 -4.67
N PHE A 38 14.08 1.73 -5.43
CA PHE A 38 13.57 0.45 -5.93
C PHE A 38 13.06 0.59 -7.37
N GLU A 39 13.74 -0.04 -8.32
CA GLU A 39 13.39 0.03 -9.74
C GLU A 39 12.01 -0.56 -10.06
N ASN A 40 11.53 -1.50 -9.24
CA ASN A 40 10.28 -2.24 -9.47
C ASN A 40 9.18 -1.92 -8.43
N LYS A 41 9.28 -0.80 -7.71
CA LYS A 41 8.26 -0.40 -6.75
C LYS A 41 7.74 1.00 -6.99
N TRP A 42 6.43 1.13 -6.85
CA TRP A 42 5.73 2.41 -6.84
C TRP A 42 5.05 2.62 -5.51
N GLU A 43 4.94 3.87 -5.08
CA GLU A 43 4.19 4.26 -3.89
C GLU A 43 3.10 5.27 -4.23
N GLY A 44 2.02 5.24 -3.46
CA GLY A 44 0.88 6.12 -3.62
C GLY A 44 0.09 6.25 -2.33
N THR A 45 -0.79 7.25 -2.28
CA THR A 45 -1.66 7.48 -1.11
C THR A 45 -3.11 7.42 -1.53
N THR A 46 -3.90 6.60 -0.82
CA THR A 46 -5.34 6.49 -1.05
C THR A 46 -6.06 7.79 -0.65
N LYS A 47 -7.32 7.95 -1.05
CA LYS A 47 -8.10 9.15 -0.71
C LYS A 47 -8.27 9.29 0.81
N SER A 48 -8.34 8.17 1.49
CA SER A 48 -8.42 8.06 2.95
C SER A 48 -7.08 8.22 3.69
N GLY A 49 -5.96 8.42 2.96
CA GLY A 49 -4.65 8.68 3.55
C GLY A 49 -3.80 7.43 3.83
N VAL A 50 -4.22 6.25 3.38
CA VAL A 50 -3.40 5.02 3.52
C VAL A 50 -2.31 5.03 2.46
N LYS A 51 -1.06 4.91 2.88
CA LYS A 51 0.06 4.72 1.94
C LYS A 51 0.10 3.28 1.46
N VAL A 52 0.33 3.08 0.17
CA VAL A 52 0.30 1.79 -0.49
C VAL A 52 1.55 1.64 -1.36
N GLU A 53 2.07 0.43 -1.43
CA GLU A 53 3.18 0.04 -2.28
C GLU A 53 2.73 -0.98 -3.32
N TRP A 54 3.17 -0.80 -4.57
CA TRP A 54 3.01 -1.75 -5.66
C TRP A 54 4.36 -2.39 -5.95
N VAL A 55 4.38 -3.72 -6.07
CA VAL A 55 5.56 -4.45 -6.56
C VAL A 55 5.27 -4.91 -7.98
N LEU A 56 6.19 -4.56 -8.88
CA LEU A 56 6.11 -4.90 -10.29
C LEU A 56 7.02 -6.09 -10.62
N ASP A 57 6.61 -6.88 -11.61
CA ASP A 57 7.50 -7.83 -12.27
C ASP A 57 8.46 -7.13 -13.24
N ARG A 58 9.32 -7.91 -13.89
CA ARG A 58 10.30 -7.41 -14.86
C ARG A 58 9.66 -6.79 -16.12
N ASN A 59 8.38 -7.04 -16.36
CA ASN A 59 7.61 -6.53 -17.50
C ASN A 59 6.75 -5.32 -17.10
N GLY A 60 6.83 -4.85 -15.86
CA GLY A 60 6.03 -3.74 -15.35
C GLY A 60 4.60 -4.12 -14.94
N LYS A 61 4.28 -5.42 -14.83
CA LYS A 61 2.97 -5.89 -14.36
C LYS A 61 2.95 -5.92 -12.83
N VAL A 62 1.83 -5.50 -12.25
CA VAL A 62 1.61 -5.56 -10.79
C VAL A 62 1.55 -7.03 -10.33
N LEU A 63 2.44 -7.40 -9.42
CA LEU A 63 2.46 -8.69 -8.74
C LEU A 63 1.67 -8.64 -7.43
N THR A 64 1.91 -7.61 -6.62
CA THR A 64 1.26 -7.44 -5.32
C THR A 64 1.11 -5.97 -4.97
N ILE A 65 0.13 -5.70 -4.12
CA ILE A 65 -0.22 -4.39 -3.59
C ILE A 65 -0.48 -4.55 -2.10
N TYR A 66 0.18 -3.75 -1.26
CA TYR A 66 0.00 -3.81 0.19
C TYR A 66 0.14 -2.41 0.83
N PRO A 67 -0.46 -2.17 2.01
CA PRO A 67 -0.23 -0.95 2.76
C PRO A 67 1.25 -0.84 3.15
N SER A 68 1.86 0.32 2.93
CA SER A 68 3.25 0.56 3.34
C SER A 68 3.40 0.40 4.86
N GLU A 69 4.52 -0.19 5.30
CA GLU A 69 4.91 -0.23 6.71
C GLU A 69 5.05 1.19 7.30
N LYS A 70 5.45 2.15 6.45
CA LYS A 70 5.65 3.54 6.83
C LYS A 70 4.41 4.36 6.53
N GLN A 71 3.27 3.97 7.11
CA GLN A 71 2.11 4.87 7.18
C GLN A 71 2.61 6.17 7.81
N GLY A 72 2.53 7.27 7.07
CA GLY A 72 3.07 8.55 7.53
C GLY A 72 2.47 8.85 8.90
N VAL A 73 3.28 8.85 9.95
CA VAL A 73 2.84 9.37 11.24
C VAL A 73 2.65 10.86 11.00
N ILE A 74 1.39 11.29 10.89
CA ILE A 74 1.05 12.69 10.99
C ILE A 74 1.46 13.07 12.41
N LYS A 75 2.62 13.73 12.54
CA LYS A 75 3.04 14.38 13.78
C LYS A 75 2.31 15.71 13.90
#